data_AF-A0A1Y5DQK0-F1
#
_entry.id   AF-A0A1Y5DQK0-F1
#
_cell.length_a   1.000
_cell.length_b   1.000
_cell.length_c   1.000
_cell.angle_alpha   90.00
_cell.angle_beta   90.00
_cell.angle_gamma   90.00
#
_symmetry.space_group_name_H-M   'P 1'
#
loop_
_entity.id
_entity.type
_entity.pdbx_description
1 polymer ?
#
loop_
_entity_poly.entity_id
_entity_poly.type
_entity_poly.pdbx_seq_one_letter_code
_entity_poly.pdbx_strand_id
1 'polypeptide(L)'
;MIVTVKRKNYKKLIIKAISLLSVVAMFTVYYNYMSTKLNQESMQKKEVKNKETLKSKKAKAIEKIIYREAETAVDLIGQINVKEIKILGKRLFLVCDTNTDLEPLMIRYGVMALVKHSVKDIKIAINLDLIVASKYDEV
;
A
#
# COMPACT_ATOMS: atom_id res chain seq x y z
N MET A 1 49.38 -75.82 12.47
CA MET A 1 48.10 -75.08 12.37
C MET A 1 48.31 -73.69 12.93
N ILE A 2 48.33 -72.65 12.09
CA ILE A 2 48.50 -71.26 12.55
C ILE A 2 47.11 -70.70 12.80
N VAL A 3 46.81 -70.36 14.06
CA VAL A 3 45.52 -69.79 14.48
C VAL A 3 45.72 -68.29 14.68
N THR A 4 45.16 -67.48 13.77
CA THR A 4 45.20 -66.01 13.88
C THR A 4 44.01 -65.51 14.68
N VAL A 5 44.27 -64.89 15.83
CA VAL A 5 43.23 -64.34 16.70
C VAL A 5 42.94 -62.89 16.32
N LYS A 6 41.70 -62.61 15.89
CA LYS A 6 41.22 -61.31 15.39
C LYS A 6 41.15 -60.28 16.54
N ARG A 7 42.15 -59.42 16.70
CA ARG A 7 42.12 -58.36 17.72
C ARG A 7 41.21 -57.21 17.27
N LYS A 8 40.16 -56.89 18.04
CA LYS A 8 39.26 -55.74 17.78
C LYS A 8 39.96 -54.43 18.13
N ASN A 9 40.11 -53.52 17.15
CA ASN A 9 40.72 -52.19 17.32
C ASN A 9 39.68 -51.14 17.76
N TYR A 10 39.26 -51.18 19.01
CA TYR A 10 38.25 -50.28 19.58
C TYR A 10 38.62 -48.78 19.49
N LYS A 11 39.91 -48.43 19.66
CA LYS A 11 40.39 -47.04 19.53
C LYS A 11 40.12 -46.46 18.13
N LYS A 12 40.25 -47.26 17.07
CA LYS A 12 40.01 -46.83 15.68
C LYS A 12 38.52 -46.64 15.37
N LEU A 13 37.64 -47.38 16.04
CA LEU A 13 36.19 -47.21 15.92
C LEU A 13 35.70 -45.93 16.62
N ILE A 14 36.24 -45.63 17.80
CA ILE A 14 35.91 -44.41 18.55
C ILE A 14 36.30 -43.16 17.74
N ILE A 15 37.50 -43.13 17.14
CA ILE A 15 37.95 -42.01 16.31
C ILE A 15 37.02 -41.81 15.10
N LYS A 16 36.59 -42.90 14.44
CA LYS A 16 35.62 -42.82 13.33
C LYS A 16 34.25 -42.30 13.77
N ALA A 17 33.78 -42.70 14.95
CA ALA A 17 32.51 -42.24 15.49
C ALA A 17 32.56 -40.73 15.78
N ILE A 18 33.63 -40.25 16.43
CA ILE A 18 33.81 -38.82 16.73
C ILE A 18 33.92 -37.99 15.44
N SER A 19 34.65 -38.46 14.43
CA SER A 19 34.73 -37.75 13.15
C SER A 19 33.37 -37.64 12.48
N LEU A 20 32.54 -38.68 12.55
CA LEU A 20 31.23 -38.67 11.93
C LEU A 20 30.25 -37.75 12.70
N LEU A 21 30.35 -37.73 14.03
CA LEU A 21 29.56 -36.86 14.90
C LEU A 21 29.89 -35.37 14.68
N SER A 22 31.18 -35.05 14.49
CA SER A 22 31.64 -33.70 14.13
C SER A 22 31.01 -33.20 12.82
N VAL A 23 31.00 -34.03 11.78
CA VAL A 23 30.41 -33.66 10.49
C VAL A 23 28.91 -33.42 10.62
N VAL A 24 28.18 -34.28 11.34
CA VAL A 24 26.73 -34.12 11.57
C VAL A 24 26.43 -32.85 12.38
N ALA A 25 27.24 -32.55 13.40
CA ALA A 25 27.12 -31.32 14.18
C ALA A 25 27.33 -30.07 13.30
N MET A 26 28.32 -30.08 12.42
CA MET A 26 28.59 -28.97 11.51
C MET A 26 27.43 -28.72 10.54
N PHE A 27 26.85 -29.78 9.97
CA PHE A 27 25.69 -29.66 9.07
C PHE A 27 24.43 -29.19 9.78
N THR A 28 24.16 -29.65 11.00
CA THR A 28 22.99 -29.22 11.77
C THR A 28 23.05 -27.74 12.16
N VAL A 29 24.22 -27.27 12.61
CA VAL A 29 24.44 -25.84 12.89
C VAL A 29 24.30 -25.00 11.62
N TYR A 30 24.92 -25.43 10.51
CA TYR A 30 24.82 -24.72 9.24
C TYR A 30 23.37 -24.63 8.72
N TYR A 31 22.62 -25.73 8.78
CA TYR A 31 21.23 -25.78 8.34
C TYR A 31 20.35 -24.83 9.17
N ASN A 32 20.50 -24.83 10.50
CA ASN A 32 19.75 -23.94 11.38
C ASN A 32 20.10 -22.45 11.15
N TYR A 33 21.37 -22.13 10.97
CA TYR A 33 21.80 -20.77 10.64
C TYR A 33 21.25 -20.29 9.28
N MET A 34 21.29 -21.14 8.26
CA MET A 34 20.78 -20.80 6.94
C MET A 34 19.24 -20.67 6.94
N SER A 35 18.55 -21.57 7.64
CA SER A 35 17.09 -21.55 7.79
C SER A 35 16.60 -20.28 8.51
N THR A 36 17.27 -19.88 9.60
CA THR A 36 16.94 -18.63 10.32
C THR A 36 17.15 -17.40 9.46
N LYS A 37 18.24 -17.34 8.68
CA LYS A 37 18.50 -16.24 7.74
C LYS A 37 17.44 -16.14 6.64
N LEU A 38 17.05 -17.28 6.05
CA LEU A 38 16.00 -17.35 5.03
C LEU A 38 14.62 -16.94 5.60
N ASN A 39 14.32 -17.34 6.84
CA ASN A 39 13.09 -16.93 7.52
C ASN A 39 13.07 -15.42 7.81
N GLN A 40 14.18 -14.83 8.24
CA GLN A 40 14.27 -13.38 8.44
C GLN A 40 14.11 -12.59 7.14
N GLU A 41 14.77 -13.00 6.05
CA GLU A 41 14.64 -12.35 4.74
C GLU A 41 13.23 -12.49 4.16
N SER A 42 12.57 -13.63 4.36
CA SER A 42 11.19 -13.83 3.89
C SER A 42 10.16 -13.07 4.73
N MET A 43 10.36 -12.92 6.04
CA MET A 43 9.53 -12.07 6.90
C MET A 43 9.68 -10.59 6.52
N GLN A 44 10.90 -10.11 6.31
CA GLN A 44 11.15 -8.73 5.85
C GLN A 44 10.52 -8.46 4.47
N LYS A 45 10.67 -9.39 3.51
CA LYS A 45 10.03 -9.27 2.18
C LYS A 45 8.51 -9.30 2.27
N LYS A 46 7.92 -10.09 3.18
CA LYS A 46 6.48 -10.13 3.43
C LYS A 46 5.98 -8.83 4.05
N GLU A 47 6.69 -8.26 5.02
CA GLU A 47 6.32 -6.97 5.63
C GLU A 47 6.39 -5.80 4.65
N VAL A 48 7.42 -5.75 3.80
CA VAL A 48 7.56 -4.72 2.76
C VAL A 48 6.42 -4.84 1.74
N LYS A 49 6.15 -6.05 1.23
CA LYS A 49 5.02 -6.28 0.32
C LYS A 49 3.68 -5.95 0.97
N ASN A 50 3.50 -6.25 2.25
CA ASN A 50 2.25 -5.94 2.95
C ASN A 50 2.06 -4.43 3.15
N LYS A 51 3.16 -3.69 3.40
CA LYS A 51 3.12 -2.22 3.46
C LYS A 51 2.79 -1.60 2.09
N GLU A 52 3.28 -2.16 1.00
CA GLU A 52 2.97 -1.71 -0.38
C GLU A 52 1.53 -2.05 -0.79
N THR A 53 1.02 -3.23 -0.43
CA THR A 53 -0.39 -3.58 -0.67
C THR A 53 -1.33 -2.74 0.18
N LEU A 54 -0.97 -2.42 1.42
CA LEU A 54 -1.72 -1.47 2.26
C LEU A 54 -1.72 -0.08 1.64
N LYS A 55 -0.55 0.46 1.25
CA LYS A 55 -0.46 1.78 0.60
C LYS A 55 -1.28 1.85 -0.69
N SER A 56 -1.22 0.83 -1.53
CA SER A 56 -2.00 0.80 -2.78
C SER A 56 -3.50 0.69 -2.54
N LYS A 57 -3.94 -0.07 -1.53
CA LYS A 57 -5.36 -0.12 -1.12
C LYS A 57 -5.84 1.24 -0.62
N LYS A 58 -5.05 1.92 0.22
CA LYS A 58 -5.37 3.27 0.72
C LYS A 58 -5.46 4.28 -0.42
N ALA A 59 -4.50 4.26 -1.35
CA ALA A 59 -4.52 5.14 -2.53
C ALA A 59 -5.78 4.92 -3.39
N LYS A 60 -6.16 3.67 -3.66
CA LYS A 60 -7.38 3.34 -4.41
C LYS A 60 -8.66 3.79 -3.69
N ALA A 61 -8.69 3.70 -2.36
CA ALA A 61 -9.83 4.18 -1.58
C ALA A 61 -9.99 5.70 -1.70
N ILE A 62 -8.89 6.44 -1.55
CA ILE A 62 -8.86 7.91 -1.71
C ILE A 62 -9.27 8.30 -3.14
N GLU A 63 -8.73 7.62 -4.14
CA GLU A 63 -9.09 7.83 -5.55
C GLU A 63 -10.60 7.68 -5.77
N LYS A 64 -11.19 6.59 -5.27
CA LYS A 64 -12.63 6.35 -5.37
C LYS A 64 -13.46 7.45 -4.69
N ILE A 65 -13.01 7.94 -3.53
CA ILE A 65 -13.67 9.05 -2.82
C ILE A 65 -13.64 10.31 -3.69
N ILE A 66 -12.46 10.67 -4.23
CA ILE A 66 -12.29 11.86 -5.06
C ILE A 66 -13.14 11.78 -6.33
N TYR A 67 -13.15 10.63 -7.02
CA TYR A 67 -13.97 10.44 -8.21
C TYR A 67 -15.45 10.61 -7.93
N ARG A 68 -15.96 9.96 -6.88
CA ARG A 68 -17.37 10.06 -6.50
C ARG A 68 -17.74 11.47 -6.08
N GLU A 69 -16.80 12.18 -5.46
CA GLU A 69 -16.98 13.56 -5.07
C GLU A 69 -17.07 14.49 -6.26
N ALA A 70 -16.21 14.28 -7.27
CA ALA A 70 -16.26 15.02 -8.52
C ALA A 70 -17.58 14.76 -9.28
N GLU A 71 -18.01 13.51 -9.36
CA GLU A 71 -19.30 13.13 -9.95
C GLU A 71 -20.46 13.85 -9.27
N THR A 72 -20.50 13.81 -7.93
CA THR A 72 -21.56 14.49 -7.17
C THR A 72 -21.52 16.01 -7.36
N ALA A 73 -20.33 16.63 -7.43
CA ALA A 73 -20.19 18.06 -7.68
C ALA A 73 -20.76 18.46 -9.05
N VAL A 74 -20.55 17.62 -10.06
CA VAL A 74 -21.08 17.82 -11.42
C VAL A 74 -22.58 17.61 -11.47
N ASP A 75 -23.09 16.57 -10.81
CA ASP A 75 -24.52 16.29 -10.77
C ASP A 75 -25.30 17.42 -10.08
N LEU A 76 -24.72 18.06 -9.06
CA LEU A 76 -25.32 19.22 -8.38
C LEU A 76 -25.44 20.46 -9.28
N ILE A 77 -24.48 20.65 -10.19
CA ILE A 77 -24.47 21.78 -11.14
C ILE A 77 -25.27 21.45 -12.42
N GLY A 78 -25.37 20.17 -12.74
CA GLY A 78 -25.86 19.67 -14.02
C GLY A 78 -24.74 19.60 -15.06
N GLN A 79 -24.58 18.43 -15.67
CA GLN A 79 -23.52 18.13 -16.65
C GLN A 79 -23.49 19.11 -17.84
N ILE A 80 -24.65 19.60 -18.26
CA ILE A 80 -24.81 20.51 -19.41
C ILE A 80 -24.09 21.85 -19.16
N ASN A 81 -24.02 22.28 -17.89
CA ASN A 81 -23.49 23.58 -17.50
C ASN A 81 -21.98 23.55 -17.26
N VAL A 82 -21.35 22.37 -17.29
CA VAL A 82 -19.93 22.18 -16.99
C VAL A 82 -19.13 22.10 -18.28
N LYS A 83 -18.20 23.04 -18.46
CA LYS A 83 -17.27 23.09 -19.60
C LYS A 83 -16.04 22.23 -19.38
N GLU A 84 -15.49 22.30 -18.18
CA GLU A 84 -14.22 21.65 -17.86
C GLU A 84 -14.13 21.27 -16.39
N ILE A 85 -13.51 20.12 -16.13
CA ILE A 85 -13.25 19.59 -14.79
C ILE A 85 -11.79 19.17 -14.73
N LYS A 86 -11.07 19.66 -13.72
CA LYS A 86 -9.66 19.33 -13.50
C LYS A 86 -9.40 19.12 -12.02
N ILE A 87 -8.56 18.14 -11.69
CA ILE A 87 -8.01 18.00 -10.36
C ILE A 87 -6.59 18.55 -10.41
N LEU A 88 -6.32 19.60 -9.64
CA LEU A 88 -4.98 20.20 -9.56
C LEU A 88 -4.52 20.20 -8.11
N GLY A 89 -3.55 19.34 -7.82
CA GLY A 89 -3.06 19.10 -6.47
C GLY A 89 -4.19 18.60 -5.56
N LYS A 90 -4.58 19.43 -4.59
CA LYS A 90 -5.55 19.11 -3.54
C LYS A 90 -6.91 19.77 -3.75
N ARG A 91 -7.17 20.27 -4.97
CA ARG A 91 -8.38 21.01 -5.30
C ARG A 91 -9.02 20.45 -6.57
N LEU A 92 -10.34 20.36 -6.54
CA LEU A 92 -11.17 20.11 -7.71
C LEU A 92 -11.56 21.45 -8.33
N PHE A 93 -11.17 21.66 -9.57
CA PHE A 93 -11.49 22.84 -10.37
C PHE A 93 -12.61 22.50 -11.35
N LEU A 94 -13.63 23.35 -11.37
CA LEU A 94 -14.76 23.28 -12.27
C LEU A 94 -14.87 24.61 -13.00
N VAL A 95 -15.09 24.55 -14.32
CA VAL A 95 -15.41 25.72 -15.15
C VAL A 95 -16.82 25.52 -15.69
N CYS A 96 -17.70 26.45 -15.37
CA CYS A 96 -19.12 26.38 -15.69
C CYS A 96 -19.57 27.59 -16.52
N ASP A 97 -20.76 27.49 -17.11
CA ASP A 97 -21.42 28.60 -17.78
C ASP A 97 -21.86 29.71 -16.81
N THR A 98 -22.04 30.92 -17.32
CA THR A 98 -22.40 32.10 -16.51
C THR A 98 -23.81 32.04 -15.92
N ASN A 99 -24.69 31.23 -16.51
CA ASN A 99 -26.10 31.09 -16.10
C ASN A 99 -26.34 29.87 -15.19
N THR A 100 -25.25 29.28 -14.69
CA THR A 100 -25.30 28.07 -13.87
C THR A 100 -25.81 28.40 -12.46
N ASP A 101 -26.75 27.61 -11.96
CA ASP A 101 -27.15 27.67 -10.55
C ASP A 101 -26.08 27.03 -9.67
N LEU A 102 -25.55 27.81 -8.72
CA LEU A 102 -24.49 27.40 -7.80
C LEU A 102 -25.01 27.10 -6.40
N GLU A 103 -26.29 27.35 -6.13
CA GLU A 103 -26.89 27.19 -4.81
C GLU A 103 -26.73 25.75 -4.27
N PRO A 104 -26.96 24.68 -5.06
CA PRO A 104 -26.76 23.31 -4.59
C PRO A 104 -25.29 23.02 -4.18
N LEU A 105 -24.34 23.62 -4.90
CA LEU A 105 -22.92 23.46 -4.63
C LEU A 105 -22.52 24.23 -3.36
N MET A 106 -23.05 25.44 -3.19
CA MET A 106 -22.84 26.25 -1.99
C MET A 106 -23.44 25.62 -0.73
N ILE A 107 -24.63 25.00 -0.81
CA ILE A 107 -25.24 24.31 0.34
C ILE A 107 -24.35 23.15 0.81
N ARG A 108 -23.79 22.39 -0.13
CA ARG A 108 -23.01 21.19 0.22
C ARG A 108 -21.59 21.49 0.67
N TYR A 109 -20.89 22.35 -0.07
CA TYR A 109 -19.47 22.62 0.18
C TYR A 109 -19.24 23.88 1.00
N GLY A 110 -20.20 24.82 1.03
CA GLY A 110 -20.12 26.06 1.77
C GLY A 110 -18.77 26.75 1.61
N VAL A 111 -18.08 26.96 2.71
CA VAL A 111 -16.76 27.62 2.79
C VAL A 111 -15.61 26.84 2.14
N MET A 112 -15.83 25.58 1.77
CA MET A 112 -14.83 24.72 1.13
C MET A 112 -14.73 24.96 -0.38
N ALA A 113 -15.71 25.67 -0.96
CA ALA A 113 -15.76 26.04 -2.36
C ALA A 113 -15.44 27.53 -2.53
N LEU A 114 -14.46 27.83 -3.39
CA LEU A 114 -14.16 29.19 -3.83
C LEU A 114 -14.77 29.40 -5.21
N VAL A 115 -15.66 30.38 -5.30
CA VAL A 115 -16.34 30.73 -6.56
C VAL A 115 -15.81 32.07 -7.05
N LYS A 116 -15.41 32.11 -8.32
CA LYS A 116 -15.04 33.33 -9.03
C LYS A 116 -15.94 33.51 -10.24
N HIS A 117 -16.73 34.57 -10.20
CA HIS A 117 -17.52 35.00 -11.36
C HIS A 117 -16.65 35.81 -12.32
N SER A 118 -16.75 35.47 -13.60
CA SER A 118 -16.14 36.18 -14.72
C SER A 118 -17.21 36.43 -15.77
N VAL A 119 -16.93 37.32 -16.72
CA VAL A 119 -17.90 37.70 -17.77
C VAL A 119 -18.19 36.54 -18.72
N LYS A 120 -17.27 35.57 -18.85
CA LYS A 120 -17.38 34.45 -19.80
C LYS A 120 -17.70 33.11 -19.13
N ASP A 121 -17.34 32.96 -17.86
CA ASP A 121 -17.32 31.68 -17.18
C ASP A 121 -17.39 31.86 -15.66
N ILE A 122 -17.82 30.80 -14.97
CA ILE A 122 -17.73 30.70 -13.52
C ILE A 122 -16.64 29.68 -13.22
N LYS A 123 -15.67 30.07 -12.38
CA LYS A 123 -14.59 29.18 -11.94
C LYS A 123 -14.79 28.81 -10.50
N ILE A 124 -14.84 27.53 -10.23
CA ILE A 124 -15.08 26.98 -8.89
C ILE A 124 -13.88 26.12 -8.50
N ALA A 125 -13.39 26.30 -7.28
CA ALA A 125 -12.33 25.49 -6.71
C ALA A 125 -12.79 24.91 -5.37
N ILE A 126 -12.91 23.59 -5.29
CA ILE A 126 -13.35 22.86 -4.10
C ILE A 126 -12.14 22.21 -3.45
N ASN A 127 -11.98 22.40 -2.14
CA ASN A 127 -10.89 21.80 -1.38
C ASN A 127 -11.15 20.31 -1.08
N LEU A 128 -10.35 19.42 -1.67
CA LEU A 128 -10.50 17.97 -1.53
C LEU A 128 -9.87 17.44 -0.24
N ASP A 129 -8.88 18.12 0.35
CA ASP A 129 -8.18 17.63 1.56
C ASP A 129 -9.16 17.38 2.70
N LEU A 130 -10.05 18.33 2.93
CA LEU A 130 -11.03 18.26 4.00
C LEU A 130 -12.12 17.20 3.71
N ILE A 131 -12.48 17.00 2.44
CA ILE A 131 -13.48 16.01 2.03
C ILE A 131 -12.92 14.58 2.13
N VAL A 132 -11.66 14.40 1.75
CA VAL A 132 -10.98 13.12 1.91
C VAL A 132 -10.78 12.82 3.38
N ALA A 133 -10.36 13.80 4.20
CA ALA A 133 -10.20 13.60 5.64
C ALA A 133 -11.50 13.16 6.31
N SER A 134 -12.63 13.81 6.01
CA SER A 134 -13.92 13.45 6.64
C SER A 134 -14.42 12.07 6.24
N LYS A 135 -14.30 11.69 4.96
CA LYS A 135 -14.82 10.40 4.45
C LYS A 135 -13.88 9.22 4.65
N TYR A 136 -12.59 9.48 4.83
CA TYR A 136 -11.61 8.40 5.04
C TYR A 136 -11.65 7.85 6.47
N ASP A 137 -12.02 8.67 7.47
CA ASP A 137 -12.18 8.22 8.85
C ASP A 137 -13.44 7.36 9.07
N GLU A 138 -14.38 7.37 8.12
CA GLU A 138 -15.60 6.54 8.13
C GLU A 138 -15.40 5.13 7.51
N VAL A 139 -14.24 4.85 6.89
CA VAL A 139 -13.92 3.58 6.18
C VAL A 139 -12.94 2.72 6.96
#